data_AF-A0A6N3JXX4-F1
#
_entry.id   AF-A0A6N3JXX4-F1
#
_cell.length_a   1.000
_cell.length_b   1.000
_cell.length_c   1.000
_cell.angle_alpha   90.00
_cell.angle_beta   90.00
_cell.angle_gamma   90.00
#
_symmetry.space_group_name_H-M   'P 1'
#
loop_
_entity.id
_entity.type
_entity.pdbx_description
1 polymer ?
#
loop_
_entity_poly.entity_id
_entity_poly.type
_entity_poly.pdbx_seq_one_letter_code
_entity_poly.pdbx_strand_id
1 'polypeptide(L)' 'MTVEELLTMDEAARLLRVSRWTVFRLAKERQVTSLLVGQRCRRITASSVQAYIARQLEEAA' A
#
# COMPACT_ATOMS: atom_id res chain seq x y z
N MET A 1 -9.21 -13.65 15.06
CA MET A 1 -8.06 -12.83 14.63
C MET A 1 -8.01 -12.90 13.12
N THR A 2 -8.40 -11.84 12.43
CA THR A 2 -8.23 -11.76 10.97
C THR A 2 -6.74 -11.59 10.69
N VAL A 3 -6.20 -12.44 9.83
CA VAL A 3 -4.81 -12.32 9.38
C VAL A 3 -4.74 -11.15 8.40
N GLU A 4 -3.81 -10.22 8.61
CA GLU A 4 -3.60 -9.11 7.67
C GLU A 4 -3.04 -9.64 6.35
N GLU A 5 -3.69 -9.27 5.24
CA GLU A 5 -3.23 -9.64 3.91
C GLU A 5 -2.07 -8.73 3.48
N LEU A 6 -0.99 -9.36 3.01
CA LEU A 6 0.25 -8.67 2.66
C LEU A 6 0.46 -8.68 1.15
N LEU A 7 0.44 -7.50 0.56
CA LEU A 7 0.67 -7.29 -0.86
C LEU A 7 2.16 -7.03 -1.12
N THR A 8 2.66 -7.53 -2.23
CA THR A 8 3.91 -7.04 -2.83
C THR A 8 3.71 -5.63 -3.37
N MET A 9 4.82 -4.94 -3.65
CA MET A 9 4.79 -3.63 -4.31
C MET A 9 4.08 -3.69 -5.67
N ASP A 10 4.24 -4.80 -6.41
CA ASP A 10 3.63 -4.97 -7.74
C ASP A 10 2.14 -5.30 -7.66
N GLU A 11 1.69 -6.01 -6.63
CA GLU A 11 0.26 -6.24 -6.39
C GLU A 11 -0.44 -4.95 -5.98
N ALA A 12 0.13 -4.18 -5.05
CA ALA A 12 -0.40 -2.87 -4.68
C ALA A 12 -0.45 -1.90 -5.89
N ALA A 13 0.58 -1.93 -6.74
CA ALA A 13 0.64 -1.11 -7.94
C ALA A 13 -0.45 -1.50 -8.95
N ARG A 14 -0.68 -2.80 -9.14
CA ARG A 14 -1.76 -3.32 -9.99
C ARG A 14 -3.13 -2.95 -9.45
N LEU A 15 -3.35 -3.06 -8.15
CA LEU A 15 -4.63 -2.73 -7.51
C LEU A 15 -4.97 -1.24 -7.68
N LEU A 16 -4.00 -0.37 -7.43
CA LEU A 16 -4.16 1.08 -7.57
C LEU A 16 -4.03 1.58 -9.03
N ARG A 17 -3.72 0.70 -9.99
CA ARG A 17 -3.44 1.03 -11.40
C ARG A 17 -2.39 2.13 -11.57
N VAL A 18 -1.31 2.05 -10.81
CA VAL A 18 -0.22 3.05 -10.82
C VAL A 18 1.14 2.39 -11.06
N SER A 19 2.18 3.19 -11.24
CA SER A 19 3.55 2.68 -11.32
C SER A 19 4.02 2.12 -9.97
N ARG A 20 4.93 1.14 -10.00
CA ARG A 20 5.62 0.63 -8.80
C ARG A 20 6.35 1.74 -8.03
N TRP A 21 6.85 2.75 -8.75
CA TRP A 21 7.48 3.93 -8.15
C TRP A 21 6.48 4.78 -7.36
N THR A 22 5.25 4.92 -7.85
CA THR A 22 4.17 5.60 -7.13
C THR A 22 3.89 4.90 -5.80
N VAL A 23 3.78 3.57 -5.78
CA VAL A 23 3.58 2.82 -4.54
C VAL A 23 4.77 2.98 -3.59
N PHE A 24 6.00 3.00 -4.11
CA PHE A 24 7.19 3.27 -3.31
C PHE A 24 7.13 4.67 -2.67
N ARG A 25 6.72 5.67 -3.44
CA ARG A 25 6.52 7.03 -2.96
C ARG A 25 5.45 7.08 -1.86
N LEU A 26 4.29 6.43 -2.05
CA LEU A 26 3.23 6.34 -1.04
C LEU A 26 3.74 5.70 0.27
N ALA A 27 4.52 4.63 0.18
CA ALA A 27 5.10 3.98 1.35
C ALA A 27 6.17 4.87 2.02
N LYS A 28 6.97 5.59 1.23
CA LYS A 28 7.98 6.55 1.72
C LYS A 28 7.33 7.74 2.44
N GLU A 29 6.23 8.24 1.90
CA GLU A 29 5.41 9.33 2.46
C GLU A 29 4.50 8.88 3.61
N ARG A 30 4.57 7.58 4.00
CA ARG A 30 3.73 6.97 5.05
C ARG A 30 2.23 7.06 4.78
N GLN A 31 1.83 7.19 3.51
CA GLN A 31 0.42 7.15 3.11
C GLN A 31 -0.14 5.72 3.05
N VAL A 32 0.73 4.72 2.93
CA VAL A 32 0.40 3.30 3.08
C VAL A 32 1.39 2.64 4.04
N THR A 33 0.92 1.65 4.80
CA THR A 33 1.73 0.92 5.76
C THR A 33 2.51 -0.15 5.04
N SER A 34 3.83 -0.16 5.26
CA SER A 34 4.70 -1.17 4.71
C SER A 34 5.53 -1.85 5.79
N LEU A 35 5.66 -3.16 5.70
CA LEU A 35 6.58 -3.94 6.51
C LEU A 35 7.75 -4.43 5.65
N LEU A 36 8.90 -4.61 6.29
CA LEU A 36 10.04 -5.27 5.68
C LEU A 36 10.09 -6.71 6.18
N VAL A 37 9.96 -7.66 5.26
CA VAL A 37 10.14 -9.09 5.52
C VAL A 37 11.54 -9.47 5.01
N GLY A 38 12.44 -9.85 5.91
CA GLY A 38 13.84 -10.12 5.54
C GLY A 38 14.60 -8.86 5.08
N GLN A 39 15.65 -9.02 4.27
CA GLN A 39 16.54 -7.89 3.94
C GLN A 39 15.99 -6.93 2.86
N ARG A 40 15.17 -7.41 1.92
CA ARG A 40 14.72 -6.62 0.75
C ARG A 40 13.25 -6.80 0.35
N CYS A 41 12.49 -7.64 1.05
CA CYS A 41 11.11 -7.92 0.66
C CYS A 41 10.16 -6.97 1.40
N ARG A 42 9.88 -5.81 0.80
CA ARG A 42 8.81 -4.93 1.28
C ARG A 42 7.45 -5.56 0.99
N ARG A 43 6.55 -5.52 1.98
CA ARG A 43 5.13 -5.86 1.85
C ARG A 43 4.29 -4.68 2.30
N ILE A 44 3.17 -4.47 1.64
CA ILE A 44 2.19 -3.43 1.93
C ILE A 44 0.98 -4.11 2.57
N THR A 45 0.42 -3.56 3.63
CA THR A 45 -0.80 -4.14 4.22
C THR A 45 -2.01 -3.77 3.36
N ALA A 46 -2.87 -4.74 3.03
CA ALA A 46 -4.05 -4.51 2.21
C ALA A 46 -4.99 -3.48 2.88
N SER A 47 -5.11 -3.54 4.21
CA SER A 47 -5.90 -2.58 5.00
C SER A 47 -5.45 -1.13 4.80
N SER A 48 -4.14 -0.88 4.71
CA SER A 48 -3.63 0.49 4.52
C SER A 48 -3.89 1.02 3.11
N VAL A 49 -3.92 0.15 2.11
CA VAL A 49 -4.29 0.53 0.74
C VAL A 49 -5.78 0.90 0.67
N GLN A 50 -6.64 0.14 1.35
CA GLN A 50 -8.06 0.47 1.45
C GLN A 50 -8.29 1.80 2.19
N ALA A 51 -7.61 2.01 3.32
CA ALA A 51 -7.67 3.27 4.06
C ALA A 51 -7.17 4.46 3.23
N TYR A 52 -6.11 4.25 2.43
CA TYR A 52 -5.62 5.25 1.49
C TYR A 52 -6.70 5.64 0.46
N ILE A 53 -7.35 4.66 -0.16
CA ILE A 53 -8.43 4.91 -1.13
C ILE A 53 -9.59 5.67 -0.47
N ALA A 54 -10.03 5.23 0.72
CA ALA A 54 -11.12 5.89 1.44
C ALA A 54 -10.80 7.37 1.72
N ARG A 55 -9.60 7.67 2.23
CA ARG A 55 -9.15 9.05 2.46
C ARG A 55 -9.11 9.87 1.16
N GLN A 56 -8.61 9.29 0.06
CA GLN A 56 -8.59 10.01 -1.22
C GLN A 56 -10.00 10.28 -1.76
N LEU A 57 -10.97 9.41 -1.50
CA LEU A 57 -12.37 9.64 -1.88
C LEU A 57 -13.02 10.72 -1.01
N GLU A 58 -12.73 10.74 0.30
CA GLU A 58 -13.20 11.78 1.21
C GLU A 58 -12.61 13.16 0.89
N GLU A 59 -11.33 13.24 0.55
CA GLU A 59 -10.67 14.51 0.15
C GLU A 59 -11.13 15.03 -1.22
N ALA A 60 -11.70 14.17 -2.06
CA ALA A 60 -12.18 14.53 -3.40
C ALA A 60 -13.68 14.91 -3.43
N ALA A 61 -14.41 14.66 -2.35
CA ALA A 61 -15.82 15.02 -2.16
C ALA A 61 -15.98 16.46 -1.66
#